data_AF-A0A1W6EWC4-F1
#
_entry.id   AF-A0A1W6EWC4-F1
#
_cell.length_a   1.000
_cell.length_b   1.000
_cell.length_c   1.000
_cell.angle_alpha   90.00
_cell.angle_beta   90.00
_cell.angle_gamma   90.00
#
_symmetry.space_group_name_H-M   'P 1'
#
loop_
_entity.id
_entity.type
_entity.pdbx_description
1 polymer ?
#
loop_
_entity_poly.entity_id
_entity_poly.type
_entity_poly.pdbx_seq_one_letter_code
_entity_poly.pdbx_strand_id
1 'polypeptide(L)' 'MSSAAVSGKMLLKNMNRNVNPCDDFYTFVCGNWEKNNPIPSTVGEWSVHSVIKRKNDEKKKGNVPTPDFMLQSIVL' A
#
# COMPACT_ATOMS: atom_id res chain seq x y z
N MET A 1 4.44 -19.51 6.42
CA MET A 1 3.04 -19.10 6.20
C MET A 1 2.75 -19.19 4.71
N SER A 2 1.60 -19.70 4.28
CA SER A 2 1.29 -19.85 2.84
C SER A 2 1.23 -18.48 2.14
N SER A 3 1.74 -18.38 0.91
CA SER A 3 1.70 -17.16 0.10
C SER A 3 0.26 -16.64 -0.09
N ALA A 4 -0.71 -17.54 -0.20
CA ALA A 4 -2.14 -17.18 -0.28
C ALA A 4 -2.63 -16.44 0.98
N ALA A 5 -2.16 -16.84 2.17
CA ALA A 5 -2.56 -16.22 3.43
C ALA A 5 -1.99 -14.81 3.58
N VAL A 6 -0.80 -14.54 3.03
CA VAL A 6 -0.20 -13.21 3.01
C VAL A 6 -1.01 -12.29 2.09
N SER A 7 -1.27 -12.74 0.86
CA SER A 7 -2.05 -11.96 -0.11
C SER A 7 -3.47 -11.66 0.40
N GLY A 8 -4.14 -12.64 0.99
CA GLY A 8 -5.49 -12.45 1.55
C GLY A 8 -5.53 -11.40 2.66
N LYS A 9 -4.55 -11.39 3.57
CA LYS A 9 -4.44 -10.38 4.63
C LYS A 9 -4.26 -8.97 4.07
N MET A 10 -3.45 -8.80 3.02
CA MET A 10 -3.25 -7.49 2.40
C MET A 10 -4.53 -6.93 1.76
N LEU A 11 -5.28 -7.78 1.04
CA LEU A 11 -6.55 -7.36 0.44
C LEU A 11 -7.54 -6.89 1.50
N LEU A 12 -7.77 -7.69 2.54
CA LEU A 12 -8.74 -7.36 3.59
C LEU A 12 -8.41 -6.07 4.33
N LYS A 13 -7.14 -5.69 4.38
CA LYS A 13 -6.68 -4.46 5.03
C LYS A 13 -6.96 -3.21 4.20
N ASN A 14 -6.86 -3.31 2.89
CA ASN A 14 -7.05 -2.19 1.97
C ASN A 14 -8.53 -1.90 1.67
N MET A 15 -9.41 -2.86 1.94
CA MET A 15 -10.85 -2.71 1.72
C MET A 15 -11.52 -1.76 2.71
N ASN A 16 -12.28 -0.79 2.21
CA ASN A 16 -13.19 0.04 3.00
C ASN A 16 -14.60 -0.58 3.02
N ARG A 17 -14.90 -1.33 4.09
CA ARG A 17 -16.18 -2.06 4.22
C ARG A 17 -17.39 -1.17 4.56
N ASN A 18 -17.19 0.14 4.69
CA ASN A 18 -18.28 1.10 4.89
C ASN A 18 -18.87 1.59 3.56
N VAL A 19 -18.25 1.23 2.43
CA VAL A 19 -18.72 1.56 1.09
C VAL A 19 -19.38 0.33 0.48
N ASN A 20 -20.53 0.51 -0.14
CA ASN A 20 -21.19 -0.56 -0.87
C ASN A 20 -20.45 -0.79 -2.20
N PRO A 21 -19.98 -2.02 -2.49
CA PRO A 21 -19.25 -2.31 -3.73
C PRO A 21 -20.08 -2.09 -5.00
N CYS A 22 -21.41 -2.13 -4.93
CA CYS A 22 -22.29 -1.85 -6.07
C CYS A 22 -22.32 -0.36 -6.44
N ASP A 23 -22.01 0.52 -5.49
CA ASP A 23 -22.04 1.97 -5.68
C ASP A 23 -20.67 2.52 -6.06
N ASP A 24 -19.61 2.06 -5.36
CA ASP A 24 -18.23 2.43 -5.66
C ASP A 24 -17.27 1.27 -5.33
N PHE A 25 -17.06 0.41 -6.33
CA PHE A 25 -16.17 -0.74 -6.20
C PHE A 25 -14.73 -0.34 -5.94
N TYR A 26 -14.28 0.80 -6.47
CA TYR A 26 -12.91 1.26 -6.30
C TYR A 26 -12.66 1.61 -4.84
N THR A 27 -13.49 2.48 -4.25
CA THR A 27 -13.34 2.87 -2.84
C THR A 27 -13.57 1.68 -1.92
N PHE A 28 -14.47 0.75 -2.26
CA PHE A 28 -14.64 -0.48 -1.49
C PHE A 28 -13.35 -1.32 -1.42
N VAL A 29 -12.65 -1.51 -2.54
CA VAL A 29 -11.44 -2.37 -2.57
C VAL A 29 -10.17 -1.64 -2.11
N CYS A 30 -10.05 -0.33 -2.41
CA CYS A 30 -8.82 0.43 -2.26
C CYS A 30 -8.89 1.57 -1.23
N GLY A 31 -10.07 1.95 -0.73
CA GLY A 31 -10.26 3.20 0.02
C GLY A 31 -9.43 3.29 1.31
N ASN A 32 -9.15 2.17 2.00
CA ASN A 32 -8.24 2.20 3.15
C ASN A 32 -6.77 2.26 2.72
N TRP A 33 -6.42 1.77 1.53
CA TRP A 33 -5.06 1.93 1.00
C TRP A 33 -4.76 3.41 0.76
N GLU A 34 -5.64 4.12 0.06
CA GLU A 34 -5.45 5.55 -0.22
C GLU A 34 -5.35 6.38 1.06
N LYS A 35 -6.25 6.11 2.02
CA LYS A 35 -6.24 6.79 3.34
C LYS A 35 -4.91 6.64 4.08
N ASN A 36 -4.26 5.48 3.96
CA ASN A 36 -3.01 5.16 4.67
C ASN A 36 -1.76 5.45 3.83
N ASN A 37 -1.91 5.77 2.54
CA ASN A 37 -0.80 5.98 1.62
C ASN A 37 -1.01 7.29 0.83
N PRO A 38 -0.94 8.45 1.51
CA PRO A 38 -1.03 9.74 0.83
C PRO A 38 0.11 9.92 -0.16
N ILE A 39 -0.16 10.63 -1.26
CA ILE A 39 0.83 10.90 -2.31
C ILE A 39 1.94 11.77 -1.72
N PRO A 40 3.21 11.33 -1.75
CA PRO A 40 4.33 12.16 -1.32
C PRO A 40 4.44 13.42 -2.19
N SER A 41 4.82 14.56 -1.60
CA SER A 41 4.93 15.84 -2.32
C SER A 41 5.94 15.85 -3.49
N THR A 42 6.81 14.85 -3.56
CA THR A 42 7.87 14.73 -4.57
C THR A 42 7.46 13.96 -5.82
N VAL A 43 6.24 13.39 -5.86
CA VAL A 43 5.74 12.57 -6.97
C VAL A 43 4.32 12.97 -7.34
N GLY A 44 3.96 12.79 -8.62
CA GLY A 44 2.61 13.05 -9.11
C GLY A 44 1.63 11.90 -8.90
N GLU A 45 2.11 10.70 -8.57
CA GLU A 45 1.30 9.50 -8.38
C GLU A 45 1.89 8.64 -7.27
N TRP A 46 1.01 8.02 -6.48
CA TRP A 46 1.37 6.98 -5.54
C TRP A 46 0.51 5.75 -5.76
N SER A 47 1.15 4.60 -5.96
CA SER A 47 0.49 3.31 -6.15
C SER A 47 1.28 2.20 -5.49
N VAL A 48 0.69 0.99 -5.41
CA VAL A 48 1.40 -0.21 -4.92
C VAL A 48 2.67 -0.48 -5.74
N HIS A 49 2.66 -0.18 -7.04
CA HIS A 49 3.85 -0.29 -7.88
C HIS A 49 4.93 0.71 -7.47
N SER A 50 4.56 1.98 -7.21
CA SER A 50 5.49 3.01 -6.72
C SER A 50 6.16 2.59 -5.41
N VAL A 51 5.41 1.96 -4.50
CA VAL A 51 5.94 1.40 -3.24
C VAL A 51 6.99 0.34 -3.54
N ILE A 52 6.67 -0.66 -4.38
CA ILE A 52 7.59 -1.76 -4.71
C ILE A 52 8.86 -1.25 -5.39
N LYS A 53 8.71 -0.35 -6.37
CA LYS A 53 9.83 0.27 -7.08
C LYS A 53 10.76 0.98 -6.11
N ARG A 54 10.22 1.80 -5.20
CA ARG A 54 11.00 2.50 -4.18
C ARG A 54 11.75 1.52 -3.27
N LYS A 55 11.09 0.45 -2.79
CA LYS A 55 11.77 -0.59 -1.97
C LYS A 55 12.97 -1.19 -2.70
N ASN A 56 12.79 -1.49 -3.98
CA ASN A 56 13.83 -2.09 -4.81
C ASN A 56 14.99 -1.12 -5.05
N ASP A 57 14.70 0.16 -5.27
CA ASP A 57 15.72 1.18 -5.51
C ASP A 57 16.50 1.53 -4.24
N GLU A 58 15.86 1.55 -3.06
CA GLU A 58 16.53 1.68 -1.76
C GLU A 58 17.47 0.50 -1.48
N LYS A 59 16.98 -0.72 -1.72
CA LYS A 59 17.78 -1.94 -1.57
C LYS A 59 19.00 -1.95 -2.49
N LYS A 60 18.85 -1.54 -3.76
CA LYS A 60 19.97 -1.42 -4.71
C LYS A 60 21.04 -0.42 -4.26
N LYS A 61 20.62 0.65 -3.59
CA LYS A 61 21.52 1.69 -3.08
C LYS A 61 22.21 1.32 -1.76
N GLY A 62 21.86 0.18 -1.15
CA GLY A 62 22.33 -0.19 0.19
C GLY A 62 21.75 0.70 1.30
N ASN A 63 20.71 1.49 1.00
CA ASN A 63 20.10 2.40 1.96
C ASN A 63 19.04 1.66 2.78
N VAL A 64 19.01 1.90 4.09
CA VAL A 64 17.89 1.49 4.94
C VAL A 64 16.70 2.40 4.62
N PRO A 65 15.52 1.83 4.34
CA PRO A 65 14.33 2.64 4.07
C PRO A 65 14.04 3.61 5.21
N THR A 66 13.69 4.85 4.86
CA THR A 66 13.48 5.93 5.85
C THR A 66 12.29 5.64 6.79
N PRO A 67 12.22 6.26 8.00
CA PRO A 67 11.14 5.99 8.96
C PRO A 67 9.72 6.24 8.42
N ASP A 68 9.51 7.22 7.54
CA ASP A 68 8.24 7.45 6.82
C ASP A 68 7.77 6.20 6.05
N PHE A 69 8.73 5.41 5.57
CA PHE A 69 8.48 4.17 4.85
C PHE A 69 8.24 2.98 5.79
N MET A 70 8.86 2.95 6.98
CA MET A 70 8.68 1.87 7.97
C MET A 70 7.24 1.82 8.50
N LEU A 71 6.56 2.96 8.61
CA LEU A 71 5.14 3.00 8.98
C LEU A 71 4.23 2.36 7.91
N GLN A 72 4.61 2.43 6.63
CA GLN A 72 3.90 1.74 5.53
C GLN A 72 4.27 0.26 5.42
N SER A 73 5.42 -0.18 5.95
CA SER A 73 5.90 -1.57 5.86
C SER A 73 5.74 -2.41 7.12
N ILE A 74 5.56 -1.82 8.32
CA ILE A 74 5.01 -2.53 9.50
C ILE A 74 3.54 -2.89 9.26
N VAL A 75 2.93 -2.26 8.25
CA VAL A 75 1.59 -2.49 7.75
C VAL A 75 1.58 -3.54 6.61
N LEU A 76 2.72 -4.07 6.16
CA LEU A 76 2.85 -5.11 5.13
C LEU A 76 3.34 -6.44 5.70
#